data_AF-A0A6N7LG69-F1
#
_entry.id   AF-A0A6N7LG69-F1
#
_cell.length_a   1.000
_cell.length_b   1.000
_cell.length_c   1.000
_cell.angle_alpha   90.00
_cell.angle_beta   90.00
_cell.angle_gamma   90.00
#
_symmetry.space_group_name_H-M   'P 1'
#
loop_
_entity.id
_entity.type
_entity.pdbx_description
1 polymer ?
#
loop_
_entity_poly.entity_id
_entity_poly.type
_entity_poly.pdbx_seq_one_letter_code
_entity_poly.pdbx_strand_id
1 'polypeptide(L)'
;MKQIIRIGIDTSKRVFQLHGVNASEETVLRKKLSRKEMVRFFENAPPTTIALEACGGSHHWARLLGSFGHEVKLIAPQLAKPYVKRGKNDAADAEALCEAMSRPTMRFVPVKTADQQAALMLLGVRERLIRNRTQLSNIIRGYAMEFGVIAAKGICRIEPLLERIAADVSLPELARELFAMHGREYRELLAKIKLIEEKLMAWHRSDECSRRLAEIPGVGPISASLLMMKTPDPKMFKSGRDFAAWMGLTPKDHSTAGKVRLGVITRAGDEMLRSVLVAGATALLQHIRRGRSKYASRWIVELLQRKKPKLVAVAIANKIARIAWKLMVSGESYRGQKGDPVVAMPTR
;
A
#
# COMPACT_ATOMS: atom_id res chain seq x y z
N MET A 1 19.50 -18.63 35.36
CA MET A 1 19.13 -18.59 33.92
C MET A 1 19.90 -17.46 33.26
N LYS A 2 20.62 -17.70 32.16
CA LYS A 2 21.24 -16.61 31.39
C LYS A 2 20.10 -15.70 30.88
N GLN A 3 20.10 -14.42 31.24
CA GLN A 3 19.03 -13.48 30.92
C GLN A 3 18.89 -13.35 29.40
N ILE A 4 17.67 -13.52 28.89
CA ILE A 4 17.37 -13.41 27.45
C ILE A 4 17.15 -11.93 27.13
N ILE A 5 18.04 -11.34 26.33
CA ILE A 5 17.96 -9.91 26.01
C ILE A 5 17.08 -9.62 24.81
N ARG A 6 16.93 -10.60 23.91
CA ARG A 6 16.10 -10.46 22.72
C ARG A 6 15.65 -11.80 22.13
N ILE A 7 14.47 -11.82 21.52
CA ILE A 7 13.84 -12.99 20.92
C ILE A 7 13.31 -12.67 19.53
N GLY A 8 13.71 -13.42 18.51
CA GLY A 8 13.04 -13.47 17.22
C GLY A 8 11.94 -14.52 17.22
N ILE A 9 10.79 -14.20 16.64
CA ILE A 9 9.62 -15.07 16.58
C ILE A 9 9.13 -15.16 15.15
N ASP A 10 9.17 -16.37 14.59
CA ASP A 10 8.42 -16.68 13.39
C ASP A 10 6.98 -17.09 13.76
N THR A 11 6.00 -16.46 13.12
CA THR A 11 4.59 -16.60 13.47
C THR A 11 3.84 -17.41 12.43
N SER A 12 3.09 -18.42 12.88
CA SER A 12 2.07 -19.07 12.06
C SER A 12 0.68 -18.99 12.74
N LYS A 13 -0.33 -19.59 12.10
CA LYS A 13 -1.69 -19.66 12.65
C LYS A 13 -1.78 -20.48 13.95
N ARG A 14 -0.93 -21.50 14.11
CA ARG A 14 -1.04 -22.50 15.19
C ARG A 14 0.23 -22.69 16.01
N VAL A 15 1.38 -22.50 15.37
CA VAL A 15 2.71 -22.82 15.89
C VAL A 15 3.62 -21.59 15.76
N PHE A 16 4.49 -21.39 16.73
CA PHE A 16 5.43 -20.28 16.79
C PHE A 16 6.82 -20.83 17.05
N GLN A 17 7.81 -20.38 16.28
CA GLN A 17 9.21 -20.69 16.54
C GLN A 17 9.87 -19.50 17.20
N LEU A 18 10.53 -19.75 18.31
CA LEU A 18 11.27 -18.74 19.07
C LEU A 18 12.76 -19.03 18.94
N HIS A 19 13.52 -17.97 18.71
CA HIS A 19 14.97 -17.95 18.84
C HIS A 19 15.36 -16.80 19.77
N GLY A 20 16.05 -17.06 20.86
CA GLY A 20 16.48 -16.03 21.81
C GLY A 20 17.94 -16.14 22.19
N VAL A 21 18.56 -14.97 22.42
CA VAL A 21 19.99 -14.83 22.73
C VAL A 21 20.20 -14.07 24.05
N ASN A 22 21.35 -14.31 24.67
CA ASN A 22 21.81 -13.59 25.86
C ASN A 22 22.64 -12.35 25.48
N ALA A 23 23.16 -11.63 26.49
CA ALA A 23 23.99 -10.44 26.29
C ALA A 23 25.27 -10.69 25.46
N SER A 24 25.79 -11.92 25.47
CA SER A 24 26.96 -12.35 24.70
C SER A 24 26.61 -12.88 23.30
N GLU A 25 25.36 -12.68 22.84
CA GLU A 25 24.86 -13.16 21.55
C GLU A 25 24.78 -14.69 21.40
N GLU A 26 24.93 -15.42 22.50
CA GLU A 26 24.80 -16.89 22.49
C GLU A 26 23.32 -17.27 22.48
N THR A 27 22.96 -18.24 21.64
CA THR A 27 21.61 -18.81 21.64
C THR A 27 21.32 -19.53 22.96
N VAL A 28 20.31 -19.03 23.69
CA VAL A 28 19.86 -19.59 24.97
C VAL A 28 18.40 -20.04 24.95
N LEU A 29 17.68 -19.76 23.86
CA LEU A 29 16.30 -20.20 23.64
C LEU A 29 16.12 -20.65 22.19
N ARG A 30 15.68 -21.89 22.00
CA ARG A 30 15.10 -22.39 20.74
C ARG A 30 13.89 -23.23 21.10
N LYS A 31 12.68 -22.75 20.79
CA LYS A 31 11.45 -23.42 21.22
C LYS A 31 10.35 -23.30 20.19
N LYS A 32 9.62 -24.39 20.02
CA LYS A 32 8.36 -24.45 19.27
C LYS A 32 7.21 -24.39 20.26
N LEU A 33 6.31 -23.42 20.09
CA LEU A 33 5.16 -23.21 20.97
C LEU A 33 3.85 -23.23 20.18
N SER A 34 2.81 -23.82 20.75
CA SER A 34 1.44 -23.60 20.31
C SER A 34 0.95 -22.20 20.68
N ARG A 35 -0.18 -21.78 20.11
CA ARG A 35 -0.81 -20.49 20.45
C ARG A 35 -1.07 -20.29 21.95
N LYS A 36 -1.54 -21.32 22.66
CA LYS A 36 -1.82 -21.23 24.11
C LYS A 36 -0.53 -21.14 24.93
N GLU A 37 0.49 -21.90 24.54
CA GLU A 37 1.78 -21.89 25.21
C GLU A 37 2.55 -20.59 24.98
N MET A 38 2.40 -19.97 23.80
CA MET A 38 2.96 -18.64 23.51
C MET A 38 2.51 -17.60 24.54
N VAL A 39 1.20 -17.52 24.79
CA VAL A 39 0.62 -16.56 25.73
C VAL A 39 1.16 -16.82 27.14
N ARG A 40 1.03 -18.06 27.61
CA ARG A 40 1.53 -18.47 28.95
C ARG A 40 3.03 -18.24 29.12
N PHE A 41 3.83 -18.48 28.07
CA PHE A 41 5.27 -18.30 28.13
C PHE A 41 5.63 -16.83 28.36
N PHE A 42 5.05 -15.93 27.58
CA PHE A 42 5.37 -14.50 27.66
C PHE A 42 4.72 -13.79 28.85
N GLU A 43 3.57 -14.25 29.34
CA GLU A 43 2.99 -13.78 30.61
C GLU A 43 3.94 -13.97 31.80
N ASN A 44 4.76 -15.02 31.78
CA ASN A 44 5.69 -15.36 32.86
C ASN A 44 7.15 -15.00 32.53
N ALA A 45 7.42 -14.49 31.33
CA ALA A 45 8.77 -14.12 30.92
C ALA A 45 9.09 -12.70 31.43
N PRO A 46 10.33 -12.42 31.86
CA PRO A 46 10.73 -11.06 32.16
C PRO A 46 10.63 -10.18 30.89
N PRO A 47 10.40 -8.86 31.04
CA PRO A 47 10.44 -7.91 29.93
C PRO A 47 11.69 -8.08 29.06
N THR A 48 11.51 -8.10 27.74
CA THR A 48 12.58 -8.34 26.76
C THR A 48 12.19 -7.73 25.40
N THR A 49 13.15 -7.63 24.48
CA THR A 49 12.88 -7.16 23.12
C THR A 49 12.47 -8.32 22.21
N ILE A 50 11.38 -8.17 21.48
CA ILE A 50 10.83 -9.22 20.60
C ILE A 50 10.77 -8.72 19.16
N ALA A 51 11.33 -9.48 18.22
CA ALA A 51 11.16 -9.25 16.80
C ALA A 51 10.12 -10.19 16.19
N LEU A 52 9.19 -9.63 15.42
CA LEU A 52 8.21 -10.35 14.62
C LEU A 52 8.31 -9.89 13.16
N GLU A 53 8.04 -10.77 12.20
CA GLU A 53 7.80 -10.33 10.83
C GLU A 53 6.49 -9.52 10.76
N ALA A 54 6.49 -8.41 10.02
CA ALA A 54 5.31 -7.61 9.74
C ALA A 54 4.39 -8.32 8.72
N CYS A 55 3.72 -9.38 9.17
CA CYS A 55 2.83 -10.22 8.39
C CYS A 55 1.41 -10.27 8.98
N GLY A 56 0.55 -11.14 8.44
CA GLY A 56 -0.81 -11.34 8.94
C GLY A 56 -0.82 -11.78 10.41
N GLY A 57 -1.48 -11.01 11.28
CA GLY A 57 -1.58 -11.30 12.72
C GLY A 57 -0.46 -10.71 13.59
N SER A 58 0.64 -10.24 12.99
CA SER A 58 1.78 -9.64 13.71
C SER A 58 1.36 -8.48 14.62
N HIS A 59 0.50 -7.58 14.16
CA HIS A 59 0.01 -6.45 14.95
C HIS A 59 -0.81 -6.86 16.17
N HIS A 60 -1.58 -7.94 16.10
CA HIS A 60 -2.31 -8.47 17.25
C HIS A 60 -1.31 -9.02 18.29
N TRP A 61 -0.36 -9.83 17.84
CA TRP A 61 0.68 -10.39 18.71
C TRP A 61 1.55 -9.30 19.33
N ALA A 62 1.92 -8.28 18.57
CA ALA A 62 2.72 -7.18 19.09
C ALA A 62 2.00 -6.39 20.18
N ARG A 63 0.70 -6.14 20.03
CA ARG A 63 -0.09 -5.51 21.11
C ARG A 63 -0.22 -6.41 22.34
N LEU A 64 -0.45 -7.72 22.14
CA LEU A 64 -0.58 -8.67 23.24
C LEU A 64 0.73 -8.82 24.02
N LEU A 65 1.83 -9.05 23.32
CA LEU A 65 3.16 -9.14 23.94
C LEU A 65 3.57 -7.80 24.59
N GLY A 66 3.22 -6.68 23.97
CA GLY A 66 3.39 -5.36 24.58
C GLY A 66 2.61 -5.20 25.89
N SER A 67 1.40 -5.76 25.99
CA SER A 67 0.60 -5.73 27.23
C SER A 67 1.20 -6.55 28.38
N PHE A 68 2.13 -7.47 28.07
CA PHE A 68 2.93 -8.20 29.07
C PHE A 68 4.23 -7.47 29.43
N GLY A 69 4.46 -6.27 28.90
CA GLY A 69 5.64 -5.45 29.20
C GLY A 69 6.83 -5.63 28.24
N HIS A 70 6.67 -6.37 27.15
CA HIS A 70 7.75 -6.56 26.17
C HIS A 70 7.84 -5.40 25.17
N GLU A 71 9.06 -5.07 24.75
CA GLU A 71 9.28 -4.15 23.62
C GLU A 71 9.18 -4.95 22.31
N VAL A 72 8.16 -4.68 21.48
CA VAL A 72 7.95 -5.42 20.24
C VAL A 72 8.33 -4.62 19.01
N LYS A 73 9.17 -5.21 18.16
CA LYS A 73 9.71 -4.66 16.92
C LYS A 73 9.22 -5.47 15.73
N LEU A 74 8.41 -4.85 14.86
CA LEU A 74 7.97 -5.50 13.62
C LEU A 74 8.97 -5.24 12.50
N ILE A 75 9.43 -6.27 11.80
CA ILE A 75 10.38 -6.18 10.70
C ILE A 75 9.66 -6.47 9.38
N ALA A 76 9.79 -5.59 8.39
CA ALA A 76 9.23 -5.86 7.07
C ALA A 76 9.91 -7.09 6.43
N PRO A 77 9.16 -7.98 5.74
CA PRO A 77 9.74 -9.21 5.16
C PRO A 77 10.97 -8.97 4.27
N GLN A 78 10.98 -7.85 3.52
CA GLN A 78 12.10 -7.53 2.64
C GLN A 78 13.38 -7.17 3.40
N LEU A 79 13.27 -6.71 4.65
CA LEU A 79 14.39 -6.37 5.53
C LEU A 79 14.87 -7.57 6.34
N ALA A 80 14.01 -8.54 6.63
CA ALA A 80 14.38 -9.79 7.29
C ALA A 80 15.08 -10.77 6.33
N LYS A 81 14.67 -10.81 5.06
CA LYS A 81 15.16 -11.75 4.05
C LYS A 81 16.70 -11.88 3.95
N PRO A 82 17.51 -10.80 4.00
CA PRO A 82 18.97 -10.91 3.93
C PRO A 82 19.61 -11.69 5.09
N TYR A 83 18.92 -11.86 6.21
CA TYR A 83 19.42 -12.54 7.41
C TYR A 83 19.04 -14.03 7.45
N VAL A 84 18.21 -14.50 6.49
CA VAL A 84 17.82 -15.91 6.41
C VAL A 84 18.98 -16.71 5.81
N LYS A 85 19.56 -17.60 6.63
CA LYS A 85 20.65 -18.51 6.22
C LYS A 85 20.14 -19.57 5.23
N ARG A 86 21.06 -20.31 4.60
CA ARG A 86 20.72 -21.40 3.65
C ARG A 86 19.84 -22.46 4.34
N GLY A 87 18.84 -22.96 3.61
CA GLY A 87 17.89 -23.98 4.12
C GLY A 87 16.72 -23.36 4.88
N LYS A 88 15.76 -22.78 4.16
CA LYS A 88 14.61 -22.09 4.75
C LYS A 88 13.75 -23.03 5.59
N ASN A 89 13.55 -22.67 6.85
CA ASN A 89 12.57 -23.26 7.76
C ASN A 89 12.18 -22.22 8.83
N ASP A 90 11.08 -22.47 9.53
CA ASP A 90 10.51 -21.56 10.54
C ASP A 90 11.52 -21.20 11.66
N ALA A 91 12.43 -22.12 12.03
CA ALA A 91 13.44 -21.86 13.07
C ALA A 91 14.56 -20.94 12.56
N ALA A 92 14.96 -21.08 11.29
CA ALA A 92 15.90 -20.19 10.62
C ALA A 92 15.29 -18.80 10.39
N ASP A 93 13.98 -18.72 10.12
CA ASP A 93 13.27 -17.45 9.99
C ASP A 93 13.20 -16.71 11.36
N ALA A 94 12.96 -17.44 12.46
CA ALA A 94 13.02 -16.88 13.82
C ALA A 94 14.42 -16.39 14.20
N GLU A 95 15.47 -17.14 13.86
CA GLU A 95 16.87 -16.72 14.04
C GLU A 95 17.20 -15.47 13.23
N ALA A 96 16.77 -15.43 11.96
CA ALA A 96 16.97 -14.28 11.08
C ALA A 96 16.32 -13.01 11.63
N LEU A 97 15.10 -13.10 12.19
CA LEU A 97 14.45 -11.97 12.86
C LEU A 97 15.22 -11.51 14.10
N CYS A 98 15.74 -12.47 14.88
CA CYS A 98 16.55 -12.19 16.07
C CYS A 98 17.86 -11.46 15.72
N GLU A 99 18.50 -11.85 14.61
CA GLU A 99 19.72 -11.23 14.10
C GLU A 99 19.44 -9.86 13.45
N ALA A 100 18.37 -9.77 12.66
CA ALA A 100 17.99 -8.55 11.95
C ALA A 100 17.73 -7.38 12.90
N MET A 101 17.03 -7.61 14.02
CA MET A 101 16.71 -6.53 14.97
C MET A 101 17.93 -5.95 15.70
N SER A 102 19.06 -6.65 15.71
CA SER A 102 20.27 -6.17 16.41
C SER A 102 21.05 -5.14 15.60
N ARG A 103 20.70 -4.94 14.33
CA ARG A 103 21.46 -4.07 13.44
C ARG A 103 21.09 -2.60 13.70
N PRO A 104 22.07 -1.71 13.93
CA PRO A 104 21.80 -0.28 14.20
C PRO A 104 21.03 0.44 13.08
N THR A 105 21.14 -0.06 11.86
CA THR A 105 20.48 0.50 10.67
C THR A 105 19.12 -0.13 10.37
N MET A 106 18.65 -1.07 11.20
CA MET A 106 17.37 -1.74 11.00
C MET A 106 16.21 -0.75 11.17
N ARG A 107 15.17 -0.93 10.36
CA ARG A 107 13.94 -0.12 10.40
C ARG A 107 12.78 -1.02 10.78
N PHE A 108 11.93 -0.50 11.67
CA PHE A 108 10.79 -1.24 12.18
C PHE A 108 9.48 -0.65 11.69
N VAL A 109 8.50 -1.52 11.47
CA VAL A 109 7.12 -1.13 11.18
C VAL A 109 6.46 -0.77 12.52
N PRO A 110 5.88 0.42 12.68
CA PRO A 110 5.24 0.78 13.93
C PRO A 110 4.05 -0.15 14.22
N VAL A 111 3.92 -0.56 15.48
CA VAL A 111 2.81 -1.36 15.96
C VAL A 111 1.56 -0.48 15.95
N LYS A 112 0.62 -0.81 15.07
CA LYS A 112 -0.67 -0.12 14.99
C LYS A 112 -1.59 -0.51 16.14
N THR A 113 -2.36 0.46 16.64
CA THR A 113 -3.48 0.21 17.55
C THR A 113 -4.55 -0.64 16.87
N ALA A 114 -5.50 -1.17 17.65
CA ALA A 114 -6.64 -1.89 17.08
C ALA A 114 -7.47 -0.99 16.16
N ASP A 115 -7.70 0.26 16.55
CA ASP A 115 -8.47 1.24 15.77
C ASP A 115 -7.75 1.65 14.49
N GLN A 116 -6.44 1.85 14.54
CA GLN A 116 -5.63 2.10 13.33
C GLN A 116 -5.73 0.91 12.37
N GLN A 117 -5.66 -0.32 12.86
CA GLN A 117 -5.86 -1.52 12.04
C GLN A 117 -7.27 -1.59 11.44
N ALA A 118 -8.29 -1.29 12.22
CA ALA A 118 -9.68 -1.24 11.74
C ALA A 118 -9.86 -0.15 10.65
N ALA A 119 -9.22 1.01 10.81
CA ALA A 119 -9.24 2.07 9.80
C ALA A 119 -8.55 1.63 8.50
N LEU A 120 -7.42 0.91 8.57
CA LEU A 120 -6.78 0.32 7.39
C LEU A 120 -7.68 -0.68 6.66
N MET A 121 -8.56 -1.40 7.38
CA MET A 121 -9.50 -2.34 6.74
C MET A 121 -10.43 -1.64 5.77
N LEU A 122 -10.80 -0.36 5.99
CA LEU A 122 -11.62 0.40 5.04
C LEU A 122 -10.98 0.44 3.64
N LEU A 123 -9.66 0.64 3.57
CA LEU A 123 -8.91 0.69 2.32
C LEU A 123 -8.88 -0.69 1.63
N GLY A 124 -8.64 -1.76 2.40
CA GLY A 124 -8.64 -3.13 1.88
C GLY A 124 -10.02 -3.58 1.38
N VAL A 125 -11.08 -3.27 2.13
CA VAL A 125 -12.47 -3.55 1.73
C VAL A 125 -12.83 -2.77 0.47
N ARG A 126 -12.47 -1.49 0.38
CA ARG A 126 -12.69 -0.68 -0.82
C ARG A 126 -11.99 -1.27 -2.04
N GLU A 127 -10.72 -1.66 -1.89
CA GLU A 127 -9.95 -2.27 -2.98
C GLU A 127 -10.59 -3.57 -3.48
N ARG A 128 -11.02 -4.44 -2.56
CA ARG A 128 -11.77 -5.66 -2.91
C ARG A 128 -13.03 -5.32 -3.68
N LEU A 129 -13.86 -4.40 -3.18
CA LEU A 129 -15.12 -4.03 -3.84
C LEU A 129 -14.90 -3.43 -5.24
N ILE A 130 -13.86 -2.61 -5.44
CA ILE A 130 -13.51 -2.07 -6.75
C ILE A 130 -13.06 -3.16 -7.72
N ARG A 131 -12.28 -4.14 -7.24
CA ARG A 131 -11.89 -5.32 -8.04
C ARG A 131 -13.14 -6.12 -8.46
N ASN A 132 -14.00 -6.44 -7.52
CA ASN A 132 -15.24 -7.18 -7.79
C ASN A 132 -16.13 -6.43 -8.80
N ARG A 133 -16.34 -5.12 -8.61
CA ARG A 133 -17.10 -4.29 -9.56
C ARG A 133 -16.50 -4.34 -10.96
N THR A 134 -15.17 -4.28 -11.06
CA THR A 134 -14.48 -4.30 -12.35
C THR A 134 -14.59 -5.66 -13.02
N GLN A 135 -14.43 -6.75 -12.25
CA GLN A 135 -14.62 -8.12 -12.73
C GLN A 135 -16.05 -8.33 -13.25
N LEU A 136 -17.06 -7.97 -12.45
CA LEU A 136 -18.47 -8.08 -12.84
C LEU A 136 -18.78 -7.24 -14.08
N SER A 137 -18.24 -6.03 -14.17
CA SER A 137 -18.40 -5.17 -15.36
C SER A 137 -17.78 -5.80 -16.62
N ASN A 138 -16.72 -6.58 -16.48
CA ASN A 138 -16.11 -7.29 -17.61
C ASN A 138 -16.93 -8.53 -17.98
N ILE A 139 -17.47 -9.25 -17.00
CA ILE A 139 -18.40 -10.37 -17.22
C ILE A 139 -19.64 -9.90 -18.00
N ILE A 140 -20.30 -8.83 -17.53
CA ILE A 140 -21.48 -8.25 -18.20
C ILE A 140 -21.15 -7.89 -19.66
N ARG A 141 -20.01 -7.23 -19.91
CA ARG A 141 -19.59 -6.90 -21.28
C ARG A 141 -19.28 -8.12 -22.12
N GLY A 142 -18.63 -9.13 -21.55
CA GLY A 142 -18.27 -10.37 -22.23
C GLY A 142 -19.52 -11.11 -22.70
N TYR A 143 -20.47 -11.35 -21.79
CA TYR A 143 -21.74 -11.99 -22.17
C TYR A 143 -22.55 -11.16 -23.16
N ALA A 144 -22.61 -9.83 -22.99
CA ALA A 144 -23.36 -8.99 -23.91
C ALA A 144 -22.82 -9.06 -25.35
N MET A 145 -21.50 -9.24 -25.49
CA MET A 145 -20.83 -9.40 -26.79
C MET A 145 -21.25 -10.69 -27.52
N GLU A 146 -21.52 -11.79 -26.81
CA GLU A 146 -22.02 -13.04 -27.41
C GLU A 146 -23.39 -12.86 -28.08
N PHE A 147 -24.17 -11.88 -27.63
CA PHE A 147 -25.45 -11.50 -28.22
C PHE A 147 -25.35 -10.29 -29.17
N GLY A 148 -24.14 -9.89 -29.58
CA GLY A 148 -23.91 -8.74 -30.46
C GLY A 148 -24.15 -7.37 -29.81
N VAL A 149 -24.41 -7.30 -28.50
CA VAL A 149 -24.69 -6.06 -27.79
C VAL A 149 -23.40 -5.46 -27.23
N ILE A 150 -22.84 -4.49 -27.95
CA ILE A 150 -21.58 -3.84 -27.57
C ILE A 150 -21.85 -2.53 -26.80
N ALA A 151 -21.01 -2.25 -25.79
CA ALA A 151 -20.96 -0.99 -25.06
C ALA A 151 -19.60 -0.29 -25.19
N ALA A 152 -19.63 1.04 -25.19
CA ALA A 152 -18.44 1.85 -25.13
C ALA A 152 -17.64 1.62 -23.84
N LYS A 153 -16.34 1.92 -23.89
CA LYS A 153 -15.46 1.83 -22.71
C LYS A 153 -15.90 2.79 -21.61
N GLY A 154 -15.79 2.33 -20.36
CA GLY A 154 -16.05 3.15 -19.16
C GLY A 154 -17.12 2.57 -18.24
N ILE A 155 -16.93 2.75 -16.94
CA ILE A 155 -17.81 2.17 -15.91
C ILE A 155 -19.23 2.76 -15.96
N CYS A 156 -19.36 4.03 -16.36
CA CYS A 156 -20.63 4.73 -16.56
C CYS A 156 -21.47 4.15 -17.70
N ARG A 157 -20.91 3.25 -18.53
CA ARG A 157 -21.63 2.60 -19.63
C ARG A 157 -22.27 1.26 -19.25
N ILE A 158 -22.09 0.80 -18.01
CA ILE A 158 -22.68 -0.48 -17.57
C ILE A 158 -24.19 -0.38 -17.34
N GLU A 159 -24.69 0.61 -16.59
CA GLU A 159 -26.15 0.76 -16.41
C GLU A 159 -26.88 0.98 -17.75
N PRO A 160 -26.43 1.88 -18.66
CA PRO A 160 -27.06 1.99 -19.98
C PRO A 160 -27.01 0.71 -20.82
N LEU A 161 -25.99 -0.13 -20.64
CA LEU A 161 -25.93 -1.44 -21.31
C LEU A 161 -26.98 -2.39 -20.74
N LEU A 162 -27.11 -2.44 -19.41
CA LEU A 162 -28.11 -3.27 -18.74
C LEU A 162 -29.55 -2.84 -19.09
N GLU A 163 -29.80 -1.54 -19.18
CA GLU A 163 -31.09 -0.98 -19.63
C GLU A 163 -31.44 -1.39 -21.06
N ARG A 164 -30.47 -1.27 -21.99
CA ARG A 164 -30.64 -1.71 -23.38
C ARG A 164 -30.95 -3.20 -23.47
N ILE A 165 -30.21 -4.04 -22.73
CA ILE A 165 -30.42 -5.49 -22.68
C ILE A 165 -31.82 -5.83 -22.14
N ALA A 166 -32.27 -5.15 -21.09
CA ALA A 166 -33.58 -5.38 -20.51
C ALA A 166 -34.72 -5.05 -21.50
N ALA A 167 -34.55 -3.99 -22.28
CA ALA A 167 -35.53 -3.55 -23.28
C ALA A 167 -35.51 -4.37 -24.58
N ASP A 168 -34.44 -5.14 -24.84
CA ASP A 168 -34.28 -5.88 -26.09
C ASP A 168 -35.04 -7.21 -26.06
N VAL A 169 -36.26 -7.21 -26.61
CA VAL A 169 -37.13 -8.39 -26.69
C VAL A 169 -36.61 -9.49 -27.63
N SER A 170 -35.60 -9.20 -28.45
CA SER A 170 -34.97 -10.21 -29.32
C SER A 170 -34.02 -11.13 -28.55
N LEU A 171 -33.57 -10.72 -27.36
CA LEU A 171 -32.72 -11.54 -26.51
C LEU A 171 -33.52 -12.65 -25.81
N PRO A 172 -32.95 -13.86 -25.68
CA PRO A 172 -33.56 -14.94 -24.91
C PRO A 172 -33.92 -14.48 -23.49
N GLU A 173 -35.09 -14.88 -23.00
CA GLU A 173 -35.58 -14.53 -21.66
C GLU A 173 -34.57 -14.85 -20.56
N LEU A 174 -34.01 -16.06 -20.59
CA LEU A 174 -32.97 -16.49 -19.66
C LEU A 174 -31.74 -15.56 -19.66
N ALA A 175 -31.33 -15.05 -20.83
CA ALA A 175 -30.21 -14.11 -20.90
C ALA A 175 -30.56 -12.79 -20.19
N ARG A 176 -31.74 -12.23 -20.46
CA ARG A 176 -32.22 -11.00 -19.80
C ARG A 176 -32.33 -11.17 -18.29
N GLU A 177 -32.80 -12.31 -17.80
CA GLU A 177 -32.86 -12.64 -16.38
C GLU A 177 -31.48 -12.67 -15.72
N LEU A 178 -30.51 -13.34 -16.35
CA LEU A 178 -29.14 -13.44 -15.85
C LEU A 178 -28.43 -12.07 -15.86
N PHE A 179 -28.64 -11.25 -16.90
CA PHE A 179 -28.16 -9.87 -16.89
C PHE A 179 -28.80 -9.03 -15.79
N ALA A 180 -30.10 -9.20 -15.53
CA ALA A 180 -30.77 -8.53 -14.42
C ALA A 180 -30.19 -8.94 -13.06
N MET A 181 -29.83 -10.22 -12.88
CA MET A 181 -29.12 -10.71 -11.68
C MET A 181 -27.77 -10.01 -11.50
N HIS A 182 -26.94 -9.97 -12.55
CA HIS A 182 -25.68 -9.23 -12.52
C HIS A 182 -25.86 -7.72 -12.29
N GLY A 183 -26.93 -7.14 -12.83
CA GLY A 183 -27.28 -5.74 -12.61
C GLY A 183 -27.59 -5.44 -11.14
N ARG A 184 -28.33 -6.32 -10.44
CA ARG A 184 -28.57 -6.19 -9.00
C ARG A 184 -27.27 -6.25 -8.21
N GLU A 185 -26.43 -7.25 -8.46
CA GLU A 185 -25.12 -7.39 -7.79
C GLU A 185 -24.23 -6.15 -8.05
N TYR A 186 -24.23 -5.64 -9.27
CA TYR A 186 -23.46 -4.45 -9.66
C TYR A 186 -23.89 -3.22 -8.85
N ARG A 187 -25.20 -2.97 -8.73
CA ARG A 187 -25.73 -1.85 -7.93
C ARG A 187 -25.43 -2.01 -6.44
N GLU A 188 -25.52 -3.23 -5.90
CA GLU A 188 -25.10 -3.50 -4.53
C GLU A 188 -23.62 -3.20 -4.29
N LEU A 189 -22.75 -3.57 -5.23
CA LEU A 189 -21.33 -3.25 -5.15
C LEU A 189 -21.11 -1.73 -5.16
N LEU A 190 -21.83 -0.98 -6.00
CA LEU A 190 -21.76 0.48 -6.01
C LEU A 190 -22.19 1.09 -4.67
N ALA A 191 -23.30 0.62 -4.09
CA ALA A 191 -23.78 1.07 -2.79
C ALA A 191 -22.76 0.77 -1.67
N LYS A 192 -22.20 -0.45 -1.65
CA LYS A 192 -21.15 -0.85 -0.69
C LYS A 192 -19.88 -0.03 -0.85
N ILE A 193 -19.47 0.31 -2.08
CA ILE A 193 -18.31 1.19 -2.34
C ILE A 193 -18.58 2.59 -1.77
N LYS A 194 -19.75 3.18 -2.07
CA LYS A 194 -20.14 4.50 -1.58
C LYS A 194 -20.08 4.57 -0.05
N LEU A 195 -20.66 3.59 0.63
CA LEU A 195 -20.64 3.49 2.09
C LEU A 195 -19.22 3.48 2.68
N ILE A 196 -18.31 2.71 2.08
CA ILE A 196 -16.92 2.65 2.54
C ILE A 196 -16.17 3.95 2.23
N GLU A 197 -16.43 4.57 1.08
CA GLU A 197 -15.84 5.86 0.72
C GLU A 197 -16.32 6.98 1.65
N GLU A 198 -17.58 6.99 2.10
CA GLU A 198 -18.08 7.93 3.10
C GLU A 198 -17.34 7.77 4.44
N LYS A 199 -17.12 6.54 4.91
CA LYS A 199 -16.32 6.27 6.12
C LYS A 199 -14.88 6.72 5.98
N LEU A 200 -14.26 6.47 4.82
CA LEU A 200 -12.90 6.94 4.52
C LEU A 200 -12.82 8.47 4.48
N MET A 201 -13.83 9.13 3.92
CA MET A 201 -13.90 10.59 3.90
C MET A 201 -14.07 11.18 5.30
N ALA A 202 -14.87 10.54 6.16
CA ALA A 202 -14.99 10.94 7.56
C ALA A 202 -13.63 10.84 8.29
N TRP A 203 -12.94 9.70 8.14
CA TRP A 203 -11.60 9.51 8.70
C TRP A 203 -10.61 10.57 8.18
N HIS A 204 -10.57 10.79 6.87
CA HIS A 204 -9.72 11.80 6.23
C HIS A 204 -10.00 13.20 6.77
N ARG A 205 -11.27 13.57 6.94
CA ARG A 205 -11.65 14.87 7.48
C ARG A 205 -11.23 15.05 8.93
N SER A 206 -11.17 13.99 9.73
CA SER A 206 -10.68 14.07 11.11
C SER A 206 -9.15 14.19 11.23
N ASP A 207 -8.39 13.73 10.24
CA ASP A 207 -6.93 13.71 10.29
C ASP A 207 -6.29 14.93 9.59
N GLU A 208 -5.65 15.81 10.36
CA GLU A 208 -5.07 17.05 9.82
C GLU A 208 -3.98 16.80 8.78
N CYS A 209 -3.08 15.85 9.03
CA CYS A 209 -1.99 15.56 8.10
C CYS A 209 -2.55 14.99 6.78
N SER A 210 -3.58 14.14 6.85
CA SER A 210 -4.30 13.63 5.68
C SER A 210 -4.91 14.76 4.86
N ARG A 211 -5.55 15.75 5.51
CA ARG A 211 -6.08 16.94 4.82
C ARG A 211 -4.96 17.71 4.09
N ARG A 212 -3.85 18.00 4.78
CA ARG A 212 -2.68 18.68 4.18
C ARG A 212 -2.09 17.90 3.00
N LEU A 213 -2.00 16.57 3.10
CA LEU A 213 -1.50 15.72 2.02
C LEU A 213 -2.40 15.73 0.78
N ALA A 214 -3.72 15.86 0.95
CA ALA A 214 -4.66 15.93 -0.16
C ALA A 214 -4.61 17.25 -0.95
N GLU A 215 -3.88 18.26 -0.46
CA GLU A 215 -3.62 19.49 -1.21
C GLU A 215 -2.56 19.30 -2.31
N ILE A 216 -1.76 18.24 -2.23
CA ILE A 216 -0.72 17.94 -3.23
C ILE A 216 -1.41 17.57 -4.55
N PRO A 217 -1.08 18.23 -5.69
CA PRO A 217 -1.65 17.88 -6.98
C PRO A 217 -1.39 16.41 -7.33
N GLY A 218 -2.46 15.68 -7.61
CA GLY A 218 -2.41 14.23 -7.86
C GLY A 218 -2.54 13.37 -6.60
N VAL A 219 -2.75 13.96 -5.42
CA VAL A 219 -3.11 13.24 -4.19
C VAL A 219 -4.54 13.59 -3.83
N GLY A 220 -5.42 12.59 -3.77
CA GLY A 220 -6.78 12.75 -3.28
C GLY A 220 -6.97 12.18 -1.86
N PRO A 221 -8.15 12.33 -1.26
CA PRO A 221 -8.44 11.87 0.11
C PRO A 221 -8.06 10.40 0.38
N ILE A 222 -8.32 9.50 -0.58
CA ILE A 222 -7.98 8.08 -0.45
C ILE A 222 -6.46 7.88 -0.40
N SER A 223 -5.73 8.53 -1.30
CA SER A 223 -4.26 8.45 -1.35
C SER A 223 -3.62 9.07 -0.10
N ALA A 224 -4.15 10.21 0.36
CA ALA A 224 -3.72 10.87 1.58
C ALA A 224 -3.98 10.02 2.82
N SER A 225 -5.15 9.37 2.90
CA SER A 225 -5.48 8.45 3.98
C SER A 225 -4.55 7.25 3.99
N LEU A 226 -4.27 6.66 2.82
CA LEU A 226 -3.37 5.53 2.71
C LEU A 226 -1.94 5.90 3.12
N LEU A 227 -1.44 7.08 2.73
CA LEU A 227 -0.16 7.61 3.18
C LEU A 227 -0.11 7.65 4.71
N MET A 228 -1.07 8.31 5.36
CA MET A 228 -1.10 8.39 6.83
C MET A 228 -1.22 7.03 7.53
N MET A 229 -2.02 6.13 6.96
CA MET A 229 -2.28 4.82 7.54
C MET A 229 -1.12 3.83 7.41
N LYS A 230 -0.35 3.89 6.31
CA LYS A 230 0.66 2.88 5.98
C LYS A 230 2.10 3.37 6.09
N THR A 231 2.34 4.68 6.04
CA THR A 231 3.68 5.23 6.25
C THR A 231 4.07 5.07 7.72
N PRO A 232 5.27 4.56 8.01
CA PRO A 232 5.78 4.58 9.37
C PRO A 232 6.19 6.01 9.76
N ASP A 233 6.75 6.25 10.96
CA ASP A 233 7.19 7.60 11.35
C ASP A 233 8.07 8.22 10.25
N PRO A 234 7.65 9.35 9.64
CA PRO A 234 8.37 9.96 8.53
C PRO A 234 9.78 10.42 8.92
N LYS A 235 10.06 10.65 10.21
CA LYS A 235 11.39 11.02 10.72
C LYS A 235 12.43 9.90 10.63
N MET A 236 12.00 8.65 10.41
CA MET A 236 12.92 7.52 10.20
C MET A 236 13.64 7.57 8.85
N PHE A 237 13.19 8.42 7.92
CA PHE A 237 13.83 8.61 6.62
C PHE A 237 14.72 9.85 6.66
N LYS A 238 15.97 9.74 6.18
CA LYS A 238 16.91 10.89 6.14
C LYS A 238 16.49 11.95 5.12
N SER A 239 15.75 11.54 4.10
CA SER A 239 15.32 12.42 3.02
C SER A 239 14.05 11.91 2.35
N GLY A 240 13.36 12.79 1.63
CA GLY A 240 12.25 12.38 0.76
C GLY A 240 12.69 11.41 -0.35
N ARG A 241 13.98 11.39 -0.74
CA ARG A 241 14.50 10.41 -1.71
C ARG A 241 14.48 9.00 -1.11
N ASP A 242 14.90 8.86 0.15
CA ASP A 242 14.85 7.60 0.90
C ASP A 242 13.41 7.12 1.02
N PHE A 243 12.47 8.04 1.30
CA PHE A 243 11.05 7.72 1.38
C PHE A 243 10.48 7.24 0.03
N ALA A 244 10.83 7.91 -1.07
CA ALA A 244 10.41 7.48 -2.41
C ALA A 244 11.03 6.12 -2.80
N ALA A 245 12.28 5.85 -2.39
CA ALA A 245 12.93 4.56 -2.58
C ALA A 245 12.23 3.45 -1.78
N TRP A 246 11.84 3.74 -0.54
CA TRP A 246 11.09 2.81 0.32
C TRP A 246 9.72 2.42 -0.27
N MET A 247 9.01 3.36 -0.91
CA MET A 247 7.78 3.06 -1.67
C MET A 247 8.02 2.41 -3.05
N GLY A 248 9.28 2.15 -3.39
CA GLY A 248 9.65 1.51 -4.65
C GLY A 248 9.40 2.34 -5.90
N LEU A 249 9.46 3.68 -5.77
CA LEU A 249 9.28 4.66 -6.85
C LEU A 249 10.60 5.15 -7.45
N THR A 250 11.72 4.53 -7.09
CA THR A 250 13.04 4.81 -7.67
C THR A 250 13.45 3.72 -8.65
N PRO A 251 14.24 4.05 -9.70
CA PRO A 251 14.79 3.05 -10.62
C PRO A 251 15.67 2.01 -9.90
N LYS A 252 15.69 0.78 -10.42
CA LYS A 252 16.70 -0.21 -10.07
C LYS A 252 18.05 0.22 -10.62
N ASP A 253 19.08 0.14 -9.79
CA ASP A 253 20.45 0.40 -10.19
C ASP A 253 21.09 -0.87 -10.75
N HIS A 254 21.53 -0.80 -12.01
CA HIS A 254 22.32 -1.85 -12.69
C HIS A 254 23.68 -1.29 -13.14
N SER A 255 24.14 -0.23 -12.48
CA SER A 255 25.41 0.42 -12.81
C SER A 255 26.58 -0.46 -12.39
N THR A 256 27.54 -0.63 -13.29
CA THR A 256 28.76 -1.40 -13.06
C THR A 256 29.96 -0.65 -13.65
N ALA A 257 31.10 -0.73 -12.98
CA ALA A 257 32.38 -0.16 -13.45
C ALA A 257 32.25 1.29 -13.99
N GLY A 258 31.57 2.17 -13.24
CA GLY A 258 31.40 3.58 -13.60
C GLY A 258 30.35 3.89 -14.67
N LYS A 259 29.72 2.88 -15.30
CA LYS A 259 28.65 3.08 -16.29
C LYS A 259 27.29 3.12 -15.61
N VAL A 260 26.63 4.26 -15.63
CA VAL A 260 25.29 4.42 -15.05
C VAL A 260 24.25 3.73 -15.92
N ARG A 261 23.56 2.72 -15.35
CA ARG A 261 22.46 2.01 -16.03
C ARG A 261 21.27 1.87 -15.10
N LEU A 262 20.26 2.71 -15.30
CA LEU A 262 19.02 2.68 -14.52
C LEU A 262 17.94 1.88 -15.25
N GLY A 263 17.29 0.96 -14.53
CA GLY A 263 16.22 0.10 -15.03
C GLY A 263 14.81 0.61 -14.72
N VAL A 264 13.86 -0.33 -14.66
CA VAL A 264 12.50 -0.07 -14.16
C VAL A 264 12.52 0.29 -12.68
N ILE A 265 11.42 0.83 -12.15
CA ILE A 265 11.30 1.06 -10.70
C ILE A 265 11.46 -0.24 -9.90
N THR A 266 11.98 -0.14 -8.68
CA THR A 266 12.23 -1.32 -7.83
C THR A 266 10.96 -2.11 -7.51
N ARG A 267 9.80 -1.43 -7.43
CA ARG A 267 8.53 -1.95 -6.91
C ARG A 267 8.64 -2.52 -5.49
N ALA A 268 9.67 -2.12 -4.75
CA ALA A 268 9.82 -2.43 -3.33
C ALA A 268 8.73 -1.73 -2.49
N GLY A 269 8.52 -2.20 -1.27
CA GLY A 269 7.55 -1.62 -0.33
C GLY A 269 6.10 -1.99 -0.62
N ASP A 270 5.17 -1.14 -0.16
CA ASP A 270 3.73 -1.39 -0.23
C ASP A 270 3.18 -1.09 -1.64
N GLU A 271 2.64 -2.11 -2.29
CA GLU A 271 2.08 -1.99 -3.64
C GLU A 271 0.89 -1.04 -3.71
N MET A 272 0.04 -0.99 -2.69
CA MET A 272 -1.15 -0.15 -2.67
C MET A 272 -0.73 1.33 -2.64
N LEU A 273 0.23 1.70 -1.77
CA LEU A 273 0.80 3.05 -1.71
C LEU A 273 1.35 3.47 -3.08
N ARG A 274 2.18 2.61 -3.67
CA ARG A 274 2.76 2.87 -4.99
C ARG A 274 1.67 3.03 -6.07
N SER A 275 0.68 2.14 -6.07
CA SER A 275 -0.41 2.13 -7.05
C SER A 275 -1.24 3.40 -7.00
N VAL A 276 -1.66 3.85 -5.81
CA VAL A 276 -2.49 5.07 -5.69
C VAL A 276 -1.73 6.34 -6.05
N LEU A 277 -0.43 6.42 -5.75
CA LEU A 277 0.40 7.55 -6.13
C LEU A 277 0.60 7.61 -7.65
N VAL A 278 0.86 6.47 -8.29
CA VAL A 278 0.98 6.40 -9.76
C VAL A 278 -0.36 6.67 -10.45
N ALA A 279 -1.47 6.18 -9.90
CA ALA A 279 -2.81 6.47 -10.43
C ALA A 279 -3.14 7.97 -10.33
N GLY A 280 -2.88 8.58 -9.18
CA GLY A 280 -3.08 10.02 -8.96
C GLY A 280 -2.20 10.89 -9.87
N ALA A 281 -0.92 10.53 -10.01
CA ALA A 281 0.00 11.17 -10.95
C ALA A 281 -0.45 11.00 -12.42
N THR A 282 -1.00 9.84 -12.78
CA THR A 282 -1.53 9.58 -14.12
C THR A 282 -2.76 10.44 -14.40
N ALA A 283 -3.67 10.56 -13.43
CA ALA A 283 -4.84 11.43 -13.54
C ALA A 283 -4.42 12.89 -13.72
N LEU A 284 -3.51 13.39 -12.87
CA LEU A 284 -2.95 14.74 -12.99
C LEU A 284 -2.35 14.98 -14.38
N LEU A 285 -1.53 14.05 -14.86
CA LEU A 285 -0.90 14.15 -16.18
C LEU A 285 -1.94 14.16 -17.32
N GLN A 286 -3.02 13.39 -17.21
CA GLN A 286 -4.11 13.42 -18.19
C GLN A 286 -4.80 14.77 -18.22
N HIS A 287 -5.06 15.39 -17.07
CA HIS A 287 -5.64 16.74 -17.01
C HIS A 287 -4.69 17.79 -17.60
N ILE A 288 -3.39 17.71 -17.30
CA ILE A 288 -2.36 18.59 -17.90
C ILE A 288 -2.35 18.47 -19.42
N ARG A 289 -2.31 17.24 -19.95
CA ARG A 289 -2.27 17.00 -21.41
C ARG A 289 -3.53 17.46 -22.14
N ARG A 290 -4.66 17.61 -21.43
CA ARG A 290 -5.92 18.13 -21.97
C ARG A 290 -6.07 19.65 -21.79
N GLY A 291 -5.06 20.34 -21.26
CA GLY A 291 -5.15 21.78 -20.94
C GLY A 291 -6.09 22.11 -19.78
N ARG A 292 -6.48 21.11 -18.97
CA ARG A 292 -7.46 21.24 -17.87
C ARG A 292 -6.81 21.31 -16.49
N SER A 293 -5.53 21.68 -16.41
CA SER A 293 -4.80 21.76 -15.13
C SER A 293 -3.81 22.91 -15.14
N LYS A 294 -3.87 23.74 -14.09
CA LYS A 294 -2.91 24.81 -13.80
C LYS A 294 -1.55 24.31 -13.27
N TYR A 295 -1.40 23.00 -13.05
CA TYR A 295 -0.18 22.39 -12.50
C TYR A 295 0.76 21.87 -13.60
N ALA A 296 0.66 22.40 -14.81
CA ALA A 296 1.51 22.08 -15.95
C ALA A 296 2.89 22.75 -15.82
N SER A 297 3.70 22.33 -14.84
CA SER A 297 5.02 22.93 -14.64
C SER A 297 5.94 22.68 -15.84
N ARG A 298 6.86 23.62 -16.10
CA ARG A 298 7.89 23.51 -17.16
C ARG A 298 8.60 22.14 -17.15
N TRP A 299 8.93 21.63 -15.97
CA TRP A 299 9.54 20.30 -15.80
C TRP A 299 8.67 19.15 -16.36
N ILE A 300 7.34 19.18 -16.15
CA ILE A 300 6.43 18.15 -16.69
C ILE A 300 6.36 18.27 -18.21
N VAL A 301 6.27 19.50 -18.72
CA VAL A 301 6.20 19.81 -20.16
C VAL A 301 7.46 19.31 -20.88
N GLU A 302 8.65 19.65 -20.39
CA GLU A 302 9.93 19.21 -20.94
C GLU A 302 10.15 17.69 -20.81
N LEU A 303 9.58 17.05 -19.79
CA LEU A 303 9.61 15.59 -19.67
C LEU A 303 8.71 14.91 -20.71
N LEU A 304 7.53 15.46 -20.97
CA LEU A 304 6.60 14.94 -21.99
C LEU A 304 7.19 15.01 -23.40
N GLN A 305 8.05 15.98 -23.69
CA GLN A 305 8.77 16.07 -24.96
C GLN A 305 9.80 14.94 -25.15
N ARG A 306 10.36 14.40 -24.06
CA ARG A 306 11.48 13.44 -24.11
C ARG A 306 11.12 12.02 -23.72
N LYS A 307 9.99 11.82 -23.03
CA LYS A 307 9.63 10.53 -22.40
C LYS A 307 8.16 10.18 -22.62
N LYS A 308 7.89 8.88 -22.69
CA LYS A 308 6.53 8.34 -22.79
C LYS A 308 5.68 8.79 -21.58
N PRO A 309 4.37 9.10 -21.74
CA PRO A 309 3.52 9.60 -20.65
C PRO A 309 3.52 8.74 -19.38
N LYS A 310 3.56 7.40 -19.52
CA LYS A 310 3.63 6.50 -18.35
C LYS A 310 4.90 6.72 -17.50
N LEU A 311 6.04 6.99 -18.14
CA LEU A 311 7.29 7.28 -17.43
C LEU A 311 7.22 8.64 -16.73
N VAL A 312 6.59 9.63 -17.37
CA VAL A 312 6.34 10.94 -16.76
C VAL A 312 5.43 10.82 -15.53
N ALA A 313 4.37 10.00 -15.61
CA ALA A 313 3.50 9.75 -14.46
C ALA A 313 4.25 9.11 -13.28
N VAL A 314 5.17 8.16 -13.54
CA VAL A 314 6.02 7.57 -12.49
C VAL A 314 6.97 8.62 -11.89
N ALA A 315 7.56 9.49 -12.71
CA ALA A 315 8.40 10.58 -12.22
C ALA A 315 7.61 11.58 -11.35
N ILE A 316 6.38 11.90 -11.75
CA ILE A 316 5.46 12.73 -10.95
C ILE A 316 5.14 12.03 -9.63
N ALA A 317 4.82 10.73 -9.63
CA ALA A 317 4.57 9.97 -8.40
C ALA A 317 5.78 9.99 -7.44
N ASN A 318 7.00 9.86 -7.97
CA ASN A 318 8.23 10.03 -7.18
C ASN A 318 8.34 11.44 -6.58
N LYS A 319 8.04 12.49 -7.35
CA LYS A 319 8.02 13.87 -6.84
C LYS A 319 6.96 14.07 -5.76
N ILE A 320 5.75 13.54 -5.97
CA ILE A 320 4.65 13.56 -4.98
C ILE A 320 5.08 12.88 -3.68
N ALA A 321 5.70 11.70 -3.75
CA ALA A 321 6.24 11.00 -2.59
C ALA A 321 7.18 11.87 -1.76
N ARG A 322 8.12 12.56 -2.42
CA ARG A 322 9.08 13.44 -1.77
C ARG A 322 8.42 14.65 -1.11
N ILE A 323 7.40 15.22 -1.75
CA ILE A 323 6.61 16.34 -1.20
C ILE A 323 5.82 15.85 0.00
N ALA A 324 5.11 14.73 -0.12
CA ALA A 324 4.33 14.14 0.97
C ALA A 324 5.20 13.90 2.21
N TRP A 325 6.40 13.33 2.03
CA TRP A 325 7.36 13.18 3.13
C TRP A 325 7.70 14.50 3.79
N LYS A 326 8.02 15.54 3.00
CA LYS A 326 8.36 16.86 3.56
C LYS A 326 7.20 17.41 4.40
N LEU A 327 5.96 17.36 3.90
CA LEU A 327 4.78 17.85 4.64
C LEU A 327 4.50 17.02 5.91
N MET A 328 4.74 15.71 5.87
CA MET A 328 4.60 14.85 7.05
C MET A 328 5.66 15.16 8.13
N VAL A 329 6.89 15.48 7.73
CA VAL A 329 7.97 15.83 8.68
C VAL A 329 7.82 17.25 9.23
N SER A 330 7.52 18.23 8.37
CA SER A 330 7.51 19.65 8.77
C SER A 330 6.20 20.12 9.40
N GLY A 331 5.09 19.40 9.18
CA GLY A 331 3.77 19.90 9.58
C GLY A 331 3.22 21.02 8.69
N GLU A 332 3.97 21.44 7.66
CA GLU A 332 3.56 22.52 6.77
C GLU A 332 2.44 22.10 5.81
N SER A 333 1.70 23.07 5.30
CA SER A 333 0.69 22.88 4.25
C SER A 333 1.32 23.02 2.85
N TYR A 334 0.68 22.46 1.83
CA TYR A 334 1.24 22.47 0.48
C TYR A 334 1.21 23.89 -0.12
N ARG A 335 2.38 24.49 -0.30
CA ARG A 335 2.53 25.75 -1.03
C ARG A 335 2.80 25.45 -2.51
N GLY A 336 1.74 25.44 -3.31
CA GLY A 336 1.87 25.24 -4.75
C GLY A 336 2.68 26.36 -5.40
N GLN A 337 3.74 26.03 -6.12
CA GLN A 337 4.25 26.94 -7.15
C GLN A 337 3.21 26.95 -8.27
N LYS A 338 2.50 28.08 -8.44
CA LYS A 338 1.77 28.35 -9.68
C LYS A 338 2.80 28.23 -10.79
N GLY A 339 2.64 27.26 -11.70
CA GLY A 339 3.47 27.27 -12.90
C GLY A 339 3.17 28.57 -13.65
N ASP A 340 4.19 29.22 -14.18
CA ASP A 340 3.96 30.25 -15.20
C ASP A 340 3.05 29.66 -16.29
N PRO A 341 2.11 30.43 -16.86
CA PRO A 341 1.22 29.93 -17.89
C PRO A 341 2.07 29.43 -19.08
N VAL A 342 2.27 28.12 -19.16
CA VAL A 342 2.95 27.53 -20.31
C VAL A 342 1.94 27.47 -21.44
N VAL A 343 2.29 28.17 -22.53
CA VAL A 343 1.62 28.18 -23.83
C VAL A 343 1.16 26.77 -24.22
N ALA A 344 -0.06 26.71 -24.77
CA ALA A 344 -0.75 25.48 -25.14
C ALA A 344 0.19 24.45 -25.78
N MET A 345 0.20 23.24 -25.22
CA MET A 345 0.80 22.07 -25.87
C MET A 345 0.16 21.89 -27.25
N PRO A 346 0.92 21.76 -28.34
CA PRO A 346 0.34 21.47 -29.64
C PRO A 346 -0.37 20.12 -29.57
N THR A 347 -1.68 20.13 -29.83
CA THR A 347 -2.49 18.94 -30.04
C THR A 347 -1.90 18.16 -31.21
N ARG A 348 -1.46 16.92 -30.95
CA ARG A 348 -1.31 15.90 -31.99
C ARG A 348 -2.53 15.01 -31.99
#